data_AF-X0VX19-F1
#
_entry.id   AF-X0VX19-F1
#
_cell.length_a   1.000
_cell.length_b   1.000
_cell.length_c   1.000
_cell.angle_alpha   90.00
_cell.angle_beta   90.00
_cell.angle_gamma   90.00
#
_symmetry.space_group_name_H-M   'P 1'
#
loop_
_entity.id
_entity.type
_entity.pdbx_description
1 polymer ?
#
loop_
_entity_poly.entity_id
_entity_poly.type
_entity_poly.pdbx_seq_one_letter_code
_entity_poly.pdbx_strand_id
1 'polypeptide(L)'
;MQAASIEFARHTASLRNANSSEFNAKTPHKIFFKWRKLKGIKDMGGTMRLGQFMCRLKKRSFAEKAYGKMVIYERHRHRYEFNPEYEEVLAKAGLLISGRNPEHKLVEIVEIKNHPWFLGCQFHPEFKSKPLNPHPLFKAFIGASYAYRCKRNTH
;
A
#
# COMPACT_ATOMS: atom_id res chain seq x y z
N MET A 1 0.66 -5.36 1.22
CA MET A 1 -0.29 -4.64 0.34
C MET A 1 -0.83 -5.49 -0.80
N GLN A 2 -0.02 -6.29 -1.48
CA GLN A 2 -0.41 -6.91 -2.75
C GLN A 2 -1.69 -7.76 -2.71
N ALA A 3 -1.74 -8.76 -1.80
CA ALA A 3 -2.89 -9.64 -1.69
C ALA A 3 -4.19 -8.87 -1.38
N ALA A 4 -4.11 -7.86 -0.51
CA ALA A 4 -5.24 -7.01 -0.16
C ALA A 4 -5.81 -6.27 -1.38
N SER A 5 -4.97 -5.66 -2.23
CA SER A 5 -5.48 -4.98 -3.43
C SER A 5 -6.00 -5.96 -4.48
N ILE A 6 -5.43 -7.16 -4.57
CA ILE A 6 -5.92 -8.23 -5.48
C ILE A 6 -7.31 -8.70 -5.04
N GLU A 7 -7.49 -8.95 -3.74
CA GLU A 7 -8.78 -9.34 -3.17
C GLU A 7 -9.82 -8.25 -3.40
N PHE A 8 -9.48 -6.99 -3.09
CA PHE A 8 -10.37 -5.85 -3.30
C PHE A 8 -10.77 -5.71 -4.78
N ALA A 9 -9.82 -5.90 -5.70
CA ALA A 9 -10.09 -5.86 -7.13
C ALA A 9 -11.11 -6.93 -7.55
N ARG A 10 -11.00 -8.15 -7.01
CA ARG A 10 -11.90 -9.27 -7.35
C ARG A 10 -13.32 -9.05 -6.84
N HIS A 11 -13.46 -8.65 -5.58
CA HIS A 11 -14.76 -8.66 -4.90
C HIS A 11 -15.45 -7.30 -4.89
N THR A 12 -14.69 -6.20 -4.77
CA THR A 12 -15.27 -4.85 -4.70
C THR A 12 -15.31 -4.18 -6.07
N ALA A 13 -14.25 -4.35 -6.87
CA ALA A 13 -14.17 -3.74 -8.21
C ALA A 13 -14.65 -4.67 -9.35
N SER A 14 -15.18 -5.85 -9.03
CA SER A 14 -15.68 -6.85 -10.00
C SER A 14 -14.67 -7.31 -11.07
N LEU A 15 -13.37 -7.13 -10.82
CA LEU A 15 -12.30 -7.58 -11.71
C LEU A 15 -12.00 -9.06 -11.43
N ARG A 16 -12.91 -9.93 -11.87
CA ARG A 16 -12.75 -11.38 -11.74
C ARG A 16 -11.41 -11.81 -12.36
N ASN A 17 -10.74 -12.77 -11.74
CA ASN A 17 -9.41 -13.24 -12.14
C ASN A 17 -8.26 -12.22 -11.98
N ALA A 18 -8.48 -11.06 -11.37
CA ALA A 18 -7.40 -10.13 -11.04
C ALA A 18 -6.29 -10.79 -10.22
N ASN A 19 -5.04 -10.49 -10.53
CA ASN A 19 -3.89 -11.09 -9.85
C ASN A 19 -2.62 -10.22 -10.00
N SER A 20 -1.56 -10.60 -9.30
CA SER A 20 -0.20 -10.18 -9.62
C SER A 20 0.33 -11.01 -10.78
N SER A 21 1.08 -10.38 -11.69
CA SER A 21 1.86 -11.10 -12.70
C SER A 21 2.95 -12.00 -12.09
N GLU A 22 3.24 -11.84 -10.80
CA GLU A 22 4.10 -12.74 -10.03
C GLU A 22 3.50 -14.14 -9.91
N PHE A 23 2.21 -14.21 -9.59
CA PHE A 23 1.51 -15.48 -9.34
C PHE A 23 0.83 -16.02 -10.59
N ASN A 24 0.30 -15.13 -11.44
CA ASN A 24 -0.32 -15.51 -12.70
C ASN A 24 0.01 -14.47 -13.78
N ALA A 25 1.04 -14.73 -14.58
CA ALA A 25 1.45 -13.86 -15.67
C ALA A 25 0.37 -13.67 -16.76
N LYS A 26 -0.56 -14.63 -16.89
CA LYS A 26 -1.65 -14.63 -17.89
C LYS A 26 -2.93 -13.97 -17.39
N THR A 27 -2.97 -13.43 -16.16
CA THR A 27 -4.17 -12.74 -15.66
C THR A 27 -4.57 -11.60 -16.60
N PRO A 28 -5.88 -11.45 -16.90
CA PRO A 28 -6.38 -10.30 -17.65
C PRO A 28 -6.22 -9.00 -16.85
N HIS A 29 -6.26 -9.06 -15.52
CA HIS A 29 -6.13 -7.89 -14.65
C HIS A 29 -4.90 -7.97 -13.76
N LYS A 30 -3.78 -7.41 -14.26
CA LYS A 30 -2.49 -7.36 -13.58
C LYS A 30 -2.48 -6.20 -12.58
N ILE A 31 -3.00 -6.43 -11.38
CA ILE A 31 -3.01 -5.42 -10.31
C ILE A 31 -1.58 -5.10 -9.85
N PHE A 32 -0.70 -6.11 -9.87
CA PHE A 32 0.73 -5.93 -9.66
C PHE A 32 1.54 -6.49 -10.83
N PHE A 33 2.61 -5.81 -11.19
CA PHE A 33 3.52 -6.24 -12.26
C PHE A 33 4.95 -5.71 -12.01
N LYS A 34 5.93 -6.26 -12.72
CA LYS A 34 7.36 -6.00 -12.43
C LYS A 34 7.73 -4.54 -12.66
N TRP A 35 8.37 -3.91 -11.68
CA TRP A 35 8.84 -2.51 -11.72
C TRP A 35 9.66 -2.17 -12.96
N ARG A 36 10.58 -3.05 -13.36
CA ARG A 36 11.42 -2.88 -14.56
C ARG A 36 10.59 -2.65 -15.82
N LYS A 37 9.39 -3.27 -15.91
CA LYS A 37 8.50 -3.06 -17.06
C LYS A 37 7.90 -1.65 -17.09
N LEU A 38 7.74 -0.95 -15.95
CA LEU A 38 7.36 0.48 -15.96
C LEU A 38 8.48 1.36 -16.44
N LYS A 39 9.71 1.08 -16.00
CA LYS A 39 10.85 1.92 -16.37
C LYS A 39 11.28 1.74 -17.83
N GLY A 40 10.74 0.76 -18.57
CA GLY A 40 11.17 0.46 -19.94
C GLY A 40 12.62 -0.04 -20.04
N ILE A 41 13.25 -0.37 -18.91
CA ILE A 41 14.67 -0.73 -18.84
C ILE A 41 14.85 -2.19 -19.27
N LYS A 42 15.77 -2.45 -20.22
CA LYS A 42 16.09 -3.80 -20.72
C LYS A 42 17.27 -4.47 -19.98
N ASP A 43 18.00 -3.75 -19.14
CA ASP A 43 19.21 -4.27 -18.47
C ASP A 43 18.96 -5.45 -17.52
N MET A 44 19.94 -6.36 -17.48
CA MET A 44 19.95 -7.58 -16.67
C MET A 44 20.21 -7.34 -15.16
N GLY A 45 20.45 -6.09 -14.75
CA GLY A 45 20.59 -5.67 -13.34
C GLY A 45 19.60 -4.55 -13.00
N GLY A 46 19.10 -4.51 -11.76
CA GLY A 46 18.21 -3.42 -11.28
C GLY A 46 16.71 -3.72 -11.28
N THR A 47 16.28 -4.98 -11.11
CA THR A 47 14.84 -5.31 -11.04
C THR A 47 14.21 -5.05 -9.67
N MET A 48 15.01 -4.80 -8.65
CA MET A 48 14.56 -4.65 -7.26
C MET A 48 14.49 -3.17 -6.89
N ARG A 49 13.34 -2.76 -6.35
CA ARG A 49 13.22 -1.52 -5.61
C ARG A 49 13.81 -1.74 -4.23
N LEU A 50 14.99 -1.18 -4.01
CA LEU A 50 15.80 -1.36 -2.81
C LEU A 50 16.22 0.00 -2.24
N GLY A 51 16.06 0.17 -0.94
CA GLY A 51 16.54 1.36 -0.23
C GLY A 51 15.41 2.27 0.20
N GLN A 52 15.75 3.53 0.50
CA GLN A 52 14.83 4.50 1.06
C GLN A 52 14.19 5.35 -0.03
N PHE A 53 12.87 5.46 -0.03
CA PHE A 53 12.10 6.23 -1.01
C PHE A 53 11.11 7.17 -0.32
N MET A 54 10.89 8.33 -0.95
CA MET A 54 9.87 9.28 -0.53
C MET A 54 8.46 8.70 -0.76
N CYS A 55 7.55 8.95 0.18
CA CYS A 55 6.12 8.73 0.04
C CYS A 55 5.38 9.99 0.54
N ARG A 56 4.56 10.57 -0.34
CA ARG A 56 3.66 11.68 -0.04
C ARG A 56 2.31 11.12 0.37
N LEU A 57 1.87 11.48 1.57
CA LEU A 57 0.63 11.02 2.18
C LEU A 57 -0.55 11.90 1.77
N LYS A 58 -1.74 11.32 1.77
CA LYS A 58 -3.00 12.02 1.53
C LYS A 58 -3.52 12.61 2.84
N LYS A 59 -3.88 13.90 2.81
CA LYS A 59 -4.42 14.60 3.98
C LYS A 59 -5.65 13.87 4.53
N ARG A 60 -5.77 13.80 5.87
CA ARG A 60 -6.85 13.14 6.61
C ARG A 60 -6.90 11.60 6.47
N SER A 61 -5.89 10.97 5.88
CA SER A 61 -5.80 9.50 5.83
C SER A 61 -5.34 8.91 7.16
N PHE A 62 -5.47 7.59 7.34
CA PHE A 62 -4.91 6.92 8.51
C PHE A 62 -3.39 7.04 8.56
N ALA A 63 -2.72 6.87 7.42
CA ALA A 63 -1.28 7.05 7.33
C ALA A 63 -0.85 8.46 7.78
N GLU A 64 -1.47 9.51 7.25
CA GLU A 64 -1.10 10.89 7.58
C GLU A 64 -1.28 11.19 9.07
N LYS A 65 -2.41 10.77 9.66
CA LYS A 65 -2.66 10.90 11.10
C LYS A 65 -1.67 10.12 11.94
N ALA A 66 -1.31 8.90 11.54
CA ALA A 66 -0.37 8.06 12.26
C ALA A 66 1.04 8.67 12.25
N TYR A 67 1.50 9.15 11.10
CA TYR A 67 2.83 9.74 10.95
C TYR A 67 2.92 11.19 11.44
N GLY A 68 1.81 11.93 11.51
CA GLY A 68 1.76 13.34 11.87
C GLY A 68 2.44 14.28 10.84
N LYS A 69 2.59 13.83 9.59
CA LYS A 69 3.27 14.58 8.52
C LYS A 69 2.81 14.14 7.13
N MET A 70 2.99 15.03 6.16
CA MET A 70 2.58 14.81 4.77
C MET A 70 3.62 14.08 3.90
N VAL A 71 4.89 14.10 4.30
CA VAL A 71 5.99 13.48 3.55
C VAL A 71 6.77 12.56 4.47
N ILE A 72 6.94 11.32 4.05
CA ILE A 72 7.69 10.28 4.76
C ILE A 72 8.74 9.68 3.84
N TYR A 73 9.71 8.98 4.42
CA TYR A 73 10.73 8.26 3.68
C TYR A 73 10.86 6.86 4.25
N GLU A 74 10.54 5.83 3.49
CA GLU A 74 10.44 4.45 3.97
C GLU A 74 11.31 3.48 3.17
N ARG A 75 11.60 2.31 3.75
CA ARG A 75 12.52 1.33 3.15
C ARG A 75 11.76 0.28 2.34
N HIS A 76 12.23 0.05 1.12
CA HIS A 76 11.67 -0.90 0.17
C HIS A 76 12.64 -2.05 -0.10
N ARG A 77 12.08 -3.24 -0.33
CA ARG A 77 12.81 -4.42 -0.80
C ARG A 77 11.87 -5.36 -1.56
N HIS A 78 11.44 -4.97 -2.75
CA HIS A 78 10.54 -5.78 -3.58
C HIS A 78 10.73 -5.50 -5.08
N ARG A 79 10.04 -6.25 -5.94
CA ARG A 79 10.21 -6.19 -7.41
C ARG A 79 8.92 -5.88 -8.17
N TYR A 80 7.76 -6.02 -7.51
CA TYR A 80 6.45 -5.89 -8.13
C TYR A 80 5.73 -4.69 -7.54
N GLU A 81 5.17 -3.90 -8.44
CA GLU A 81 4.53 -2.63 -8.12
C GLU A 81 3.09 -2.63 -8.54
N PHE A 82 2.31 -1.80 -7.87
CA PHE A 82 0.91 -1.58 -8.19
C PHE A 82 0.80 -1.01 -9.61
N ASN A 83 -0.09 -1.55 -10.44
CA ASN A 83 -0.31 -1.11 -11.81
C ASN A 83 -1.08 0.22 -11.84
N PRO A 84 -0.48 1.33 -12.33
CA PRO A 84 -1.16 2.61 -12.41
C PRO A 84 -2.46 2.57 -13.24
N GLU A 85 -2.56 1.66 -14.23
CA GLU A 85 -3.78 1.47 -15.03
C GLU A 85 -5.02 1.12 -14.17
N TYR A 86 -4.81 0.48 -13.02
CA TYR A 86 -5.87 0.06 -12.12
C TYR A 86 -6.11 1.05 -10.98
N GLU A 87 -5.33 2.13 -10.88
CA GLU A 87 -5.43 3.09 -9.79
C GLU A 87 -6.81 3.76 -9.77
N GLU A 88 -7.23 4.32 -10.91
CA GLU A 88 -8.51 5.01 -11.02
C GLU A 88 -9.69 4.04 -10.85
N VAL A 89 -9.58 2.84 -11.43
CA VAL A 89 -10.62 1.79 -11.34
C VAL A 89 -10.85 1.38 -9.88
N LEU A 90 -9.78 1.06 -9.16
CA LEU A 90 -9.92 0.66 -7.75
C LEU A 90 -10.29 1.84 -6.84
N ALA A 91 -9.84 3.05 -7.15
CA ALA A 91 -10.23 4.25 -6.42
C ALA A 91 -11.73 4.56 -6.55
N LYS A 92 -12.30 4.43 -7.75
CA LYS A 92 -13.75 4.56 -8.00
C LYS A 92 -14.56 3.49 -7.25
N ALA A 93 -14.02 2.29 -7.13
CA ALA A 93 -14.62 1.20 -6.33
C ALA A 93 -14.46 1.38 -4.81
N GLY A 94 -13.74 2.41 -4.34
CA GLY A 94 -13.65 2.77 -2.92
C GLY A 94 -12.29 2.53 -2.26
N LEU A 95 -11.28 2.03 -2.99
CA LEU A 95 -9.92 1.87 -2.45
C LEU A 95 -9.25 3.25 -2.32
N LEU A 96 -8.89 3.65 -1.10
CA LEU A 96 -8.22 4.92 -0.90
C LEU A 96 -6.72 4.77 -1.16
N ILE A 97 -6.21 5.43 -2.21
CA ILE A 97 -4.77 5.60 -2.41
C ILE A 97 -4.26 6.72 -1.51
N SER A 98 -3.67 6.36 -0.38
CA SER A 98 -3.28 7.29 0.69
C SER A 98 -1.79 7.62 0.73
N GLY A 99 -0.95 6.91 -0.03
CA GLY A 99 0.48 7.19 -0.13
C GLY A 99 0.99 7.00 -1.55
N ARG A 100 1.74 7.98 -2.07
CA ARG A 100 2.35 7.90 -3.41
C ARG A 100 3.81 8.34 -3.40
N ASN A 101 4.66 7.68 -4.18
CA ASN A 101 5.96 8.23 -4.53
C ASN A 101 5.80 9.19 -5.72
N PRO A 102 6.07 10.49 -5.57
CA PRO A 102 5.83 11.49 -6.62
C PRO A 102 6.83 11.39 -7.78
N GLU A 103 8.06 10.95 -7.51
CA GLU A 103 9.13 10.82 -8.52
C GLU A 103 8.84 9.68 -9.50
N HIS A 104 8.33 8.57 -8.97
CA HIS A 104 8.12 7.33 -9.69
C HIS A 104 6.65 7.07 -10.04
N LYS A 105 5.75 7.96 -9.59
CA LYS A 105 4.29 7.84 -9.75
C LYS A 105 3.75 6.48 -9.28
N LEU A 106 4.31 5.98 -8.17
CA LEU A 106 3.96 4.69 -7.61
C LEU A 106 3.01 4.82 -6.43
N VAL A 107 2.11 3.84 -6.30
CA VAL A 107 1.26 3.67 -5.12
C VAL A 107 2.05 2.96 -4.03
N GLU A 108 2.12 3.58 -2.85
CA GLU A 108 2.86 3.07 -1.70
C GLU A 108 1.96 2.58 -0.57
N ILE A 109 0.79 3.21 -0.42
CA ILE A 109 -0.15 2.92 0.66
C ILE A 109 -1.59 2.95 0.11
N VAL A 110 -2.35 1.93 0.48
CA VAL A 110 -3.79 1.82 0.26
C VAL A 110 -4.54 1.68 1.58
N GLU A 111 -5.75 2.22 1.66
CA GLU A 111 -6.60 2.22 2.84
C GLU A 111 -8.07 1.94 2.46
N ILE A 112 -8.89 1.54 3.43
CA ILE A 112 -10.36 1.48 3.31
C ILE A 112 -10.96 2.42 4.35
N LYS A 113 -11.68 3.46 3.91
CA LYS A 113 -12.20 4.53 4.79
C LYS A 113 -13.23 4.05 5.81
N ASN A 114 -14.07 3.09 5.43
CA ASN A 114 -15.19 2.60 6.25
C ASN A 114 -14.82 1.40 7.14
N HIS A 115 -13.52 1.18 7.36
CA HIS A 115 -13.01 0.13 8.25
C HIS A 115 -12.35 0.77 9.48
N PRO A 116 -12.50 0.21 10.70
CA PRO A 116 -11.90 0.76 11.91
C PRO A 116 -10.39 1.02 11.79
N TRP A 117 -9.69 0.12 11.11
CA TRP A 117 -8.31 0.30 10.67
C TRP A 117 -7.98 -0.65 9.53
N PHE A 118 -7.83 -0.16 8.31
CA PHE A 118 -7.31 -0.95 7.20
C PHE A 118 -6.30 -0.14 6.42
N LEU A 119 -5.05 -0.61 6.42
CA LEU A 119 -3.94 0.02 5.73
C LEU A 119 -2.98 -1.05 5.23
N GLY A 120 -2.68 -1.03 3.95
CA GLY A 120 -1.63 -1.83 3.34
C GLY A 120 -0.55 -0.94 2.77
N CYS A 121 0.72 -1.24 3.05
CA CYS A 121 1.87 -0.53 2.47
C CYS A 121 2.81 -1.48 1.71
N GLN A 122 3.58 -0.92 0.77
CA GLN A 122 4.62 -1.61 -0.01
C GLN A 122 5.99 -1.60 0.65
N PHE A 123 6.27 -0.62 1.50
CA PHE A 123 7.52 -0.55 2.26
C PHE A 123 7.50 -1.50 3.46
N HIS A 124 8.62 -1.51 4.20
CA HIS A 124 8.87 -2.34 5.37
C HIS A 124 8.96 -1.48 6.64
N PRO A 125 7.82 -1.15 7.30
CA PRO A 125 7.78 -0.43 8.57
C PRO A 125 8.70 -1.00 9.65
N GLU A 126 8.87 -2.33 9.65
CA GLU A 126 9.66 -3.10 10.60
C GLU A 126 11.12 -2.65 10.63
N PHE A 127 11.69 -2.24 9.49
CA PHE A 127 13.10 -1.82 9.43
C PHE A 127 13.39 -0.48 10.10
N LYS A 128 12.36 0.28 10.47
CA LYS A 128 12.49 1.59 11.13
C LYS A 128 11.88 1.63 12.52
N SER A 129 11.27 0.54 12.98
CA SER A 129 10.76 0.42 14.34
C SER A 129 11.90 0.18 15.32
N LYS A 130 11.92 0.90 16.45
CA LYS A 130 12.89 0.72 17.54
C LYS A 130 12.17 0.54 18.87
N PRO A 131 12.77 -0.12 19.89
CA PRO A 131 12.11 -0.32 21.19
C PRO A 131 11.59 0.98 21.84
N LEU A 132 12.40 2.05 21.83
CA LEU A 132 12.03 3.35 22.39
C LEU A 132 11.34 4.29 21.40
N ASN A 133 11.23 3.87 20.13
CA ASN A 133 10.58 4.66 19.09
C ASN A 133 9.86 3.71 18.11
N PRO A 134 8.72 3.13 18.54
CA PRO A 134 7.99 2.18 17.72
C PRO A 134 7.48 2.87 16.46
N HIS A 135 7.46 2.11 15.35
CA HIS A 135 7.03 2.67 14.08
C HIS A 135 5.58 3.22 14.16
N PRO A 136 5.30 4.43 13.62
CA PRO A 136 4.01 5.08 13.79
C PRO A 136 2.79 4.25 13.36
N LEU A 137 2.91 3.50 12.26
CA LEU A 137 1.83 2.62 11.78
C LEU A 137 1.50 1.47 12.76
N PHE A 138 2.50 0.92 13.46
CA PHE A 138 2.26 -0.14 14.44
C PHE A 138 1.60 0.41 15.70
N LYS A 139 2.09 1.54 16.21
CA LYS A 139 1.47 2.23 17.34
C LYS A 139 0.01 2.59 17.04
N ALA A 140 -0.25 3.12 15.85
CA ALA A 140 -1.59 3.50 15.42
C ALA A 140 -2.53 2.28 15.26
N PHE A 141 -2.04 1.17 14.72
CA PHE A 141 -2.82 -0.07 14.61
C PHE A 141 -3.23 -0.62 15.98
N ILE A 142 -2.30 -0.68 16.94
CA ILE A 142 -2.57 -1.14 18.31
C ILE A 142 -3.61 -0.22 18.98
N GLY A 143 -3.42 1.09 18.85
CA GLY A 143 -4.38 2.08 19.37
C GLY A 143 -5.77 1.92 18.77
N ALA A 144 -5.87 1.73 17.45
CA ALA A 144 -7.14 1.52 16.77
C ALA A 144 -7.83 0.22 17.21
N SER A 145 -7.04 -0.85 17.40
CA SER A 145 -7.52 -2.13 17.91
C SER A 145 -8.09 -2.01 19.33
N TYR A 146 -7.38 -1.31 20.22
CA TYR A 146 -7.84 -1.05 21.58
C TYR A 146 -9.12 -0.19 21.60
N ALA A 147 -9.14 0.91 20.84
CA ALA A 147 -10.31 1.78 20.74
C ALA A 147 -11.53 1.04 20.19
N TYR A 148 -11.36 0.15 19.21
CA TYR A 148 -12.44 -0.69 18.70
C TYR A 148 -12.98 -1.65 19.76
N ARG A 149 -12.11 -2.28 20.56
CA ARG A 149 -12.52 -3.13 21.69
C ARG A 149 -13.34 -2.34 22.71
N CYS A 150 -12.90 -1.15 23.11
CA CYS A 150 -13.62 -0.32 24.07
C CYS A 150 -15.03 0.03 23.58
N LYS A 151 -15.17 0.44 22.30
CA LYS A 151 -16.48 0.75 21.70
C LYS A 151 -17.42 -0.45 21.65
N ARG A 152 -16.88 -1.65 21.40
CA ARG A 152 -17.68 -2.88 21.37
C ARG A 152 -18.20 -3.28 22.76
N ASN A 153 -17.45 -2.98 23.81
CA ASN A 153 -17.79 -3.35 25.18
C ASN A 153 -18.70 -2.33 25.90
N THR A 154 -18.95 -1.17 25.29
CA THR A 154 -19.90 -0.16 25.78
C THR A 154 -21.33 -0.33 25.24
N HIS A 155 -21.57 -1.42 24.48
CA HIS A 155 -22.87 -1.89 24.04
C HIS A 155 -23.14 -3.25 24.67
#